data_AF-A0A8T7FRU0-F1
#
_entry.id   AF-A0A8T7FRU0-F1
#
_cell.length_a   1.000
_cell.length_b   1.000
_cell.length_c   1.000
_cell.angle_alpha   90.00
_cell.angle_beta   90.00
_cell.angle_gamma   90.00
#
_symmetry.space_group_name_H-M   'P 1'
#
loop_
_entity.id
_entity.type
_entity.pdbx_description
1 polymer ?
#
loop_
_entity_poly.entity_id
_entity_poly.type
_entity_poly.pdbx_seq_one_letter_code
_entity_poly.pdbx_strand_id
1 'polypeptide(L)'
;MISRLGADQFFGDIELLRGGKAIANVRAGREPVEVLTLPRADFVRVMEESPITAEAVGKIVQKRLEEHRTADPRAGRKVHK
;
A
#
# COMPACT_ATOMS: atom_id res chain seq x y z
N MET A 1 -15.08 -1.99 -3.01
CA MET A 1 -13.81 -2.52 -3.58
C MET A 1 -12.97 -1.31 -3.92
N ILE A 2 -11.74 -1.21 -3.42
CA ILE A 2 -10.95 0.03 -3.51
C ILE A 2 -10.04 0.04 -4.75
N SER A 3 -9.43 -1.11 -5.08
CA SER A 3 -8.61 -1.27 -6.29
C SER A 3 -8.49 -2.76 -6.71
N ARG A 4 -7.99 -3.03 -7.92
CA ARG A 4 -7.59 -4.35 -8.43
C ARG A 4 -6.12 -4.32 -8.80
N LEU A 5 -5.38 -5.35 -8.39
CA LEU A 5 -3.97 -5.51 -8.72
C LEU A 5 -3.78 -6.59 -9.79
N GLY A 6 -2.87 -6.35 -10.71
CA GLY A 6 -2.42 -7.29 -11.74
C GLY A 6 -0.96 -7.71 -11.56
N ALA A 7 -0.41 -8.37 -12.58
CA ALA A 7 1.02 -8.69 -12.64
C ALA A 7 1.88 -7.43 -12.49
N ASP A 8 3.06 -7.59 -11.89
CA ASP A 8 4.05 -6.53 -11.62
C ASP A 8 3.61 -5.41 -10.68
N GLN A 9 2.40 -5.50 -10.14
CA GLN A 9 1.89 -4.56 -9.15
C GLN A 9 2.09 -5.13 -7.73
N PHE A 10 2.43 -4.24 -6.80
CA PHE A 10 2.69 -4.59 -5.40
C PHE A 10 1.69 -3.94 -4.46
N PHE A 11 1.65 -4.41 -3.21
CA PHE A 11 0.84 -3.89 -2.11
C PHE A 11 1.63 -3.99 -0.79
N GLY A 12 1.12 -3.33 0.25
CA GLY A 12 1.75 -3.26 1.58
C GLY A 12 2.77 -2.12 1.73
N ASP A 13 2.98 -1.35 0.66
CA ASP A 13 3.86 -0.20 0.59
C ASP A 13 3.49 0.93 1.54
N ILE A 14 2.18 1.13 1.76
CA ILE A 14 1.68 2.23 2.59
C ILE A 14 2.09 2.03 4.05
N GLU A 15 1.85 0.85 4.64
CA GLU A 15 2.25 0.54 6.01
C GLU A 15 3.77 0.36 6.16
N LEU A 16 4.47 -0.04 5.10
CA LEU A 16 5.93 -0.10 5.13
C LEU A 16 6.53 1.30 5.23
N LEU A 17 6.04 2.27 4.43
CA LEU A 17 6.55 3.65 4.41
C LEU A 17 6.01 4.56 5.53
N ARG A 18 4.72 4.49 5.87
CA ARG A 18 4.11 5.36 6.89
C ARG A 18 4.09 4.77 8.29
N GLY A 19 4.36 3.46 8.42
CA GLY A 19 4.10 2.72 9.64
C GLY A 19 2.61 2.53 9.93
N GLY A 20 2.31 1.85 11.03
CA GLY A 20 0.94 1.56 11.46
C GLY A 20 0.40 0.22 10.95
N LYS A 21 -0.93 0.04 11.08
CA LYS A 21 -1.62 -1.20 10.68
C LYS A 21 -2.02 -1.13 9.20
N ALA A 22 -2.17 -2.30 8.57
CA ALA A 22 -2.71 -2.42 7.22
C ALA A 22 -4.04 -1.67 7.10
N ILE A 23 -4.16 -0.83 6.06
CA ILE A 23 -5.34 0.02 5.85
C ILE A 23 -6.41 -0.64 4.96
N ALA A 24 -6.10 -1.81 4.41
CA ALA A 24 -7.02 -2.58 3.58
C ALA A 24 -6.70 -4.08 3.64
N ASN A 25 -7.72 -4.87 3.31
CA ASN A 25 -7.56 -6.30 3.10
C ASN A 25 -7.23 -6.57 1.64
N VAL A 26 -6.19 -7.38 1.40
CA VAL A 26 -5.86 -7.90 0.08
C VAL A 26 -6.28 -9.37 0.03
N ARG A 27 -6.92 -9.76 -1.07
CA ARG A 27 -7.40 -11.13 -1.30
C ARG A 27 -7.03 -11.54 -2.72
N ALA A 28 -6.68 -12.81 -2.89
CA ALA A 28 -6.56 -13.40 -4.22
C ALA A 28 -7.88 -13.21 -4.99
N GLY A 29 -7.75 -13.08 -6.31
CA GLY A 29 -8.89 -12.93 -7.21
C GLY A 29 -9.65 -14.23 -7.41
N ARG A 30 -10.21 -14.41 -8.61
CA ARG A 30 -10.90 -15.66 -8.98
C ARG A 30 -9.94 -16.81 -9.23
N GLU A 31 -8.72 -16.49 -9.61
CA GLU A 31 -7.67 -17.46 -9.95
C GLU A 31 -6.58 -17.45 -8.88
N PRO A 32 -5.86 -18.58 -8.69
CA PRO A 32 -4.67 -18.62 -7.85
C PRO A 32 -3.65 -17.56 -8.30
N VAL A 33 -2.99 -16.93 -7.33
CA VAL A 33 -1.96 -15.93 -7.59
C VAL A 33 -0.67 -16.33 -6.89
N GLU A 34 0.45 -16.12 -7.58
CA GLU A 34 1.78 -16.21 -7.00
C GLU A 34 2.28 -14.80 -6.70
N VAL A 35 2.97 -14.63 -5.57
CA VAL A 35 3.48 -13.33 -5.13
C VAL A 35 4.94 -13.44 -4.72
N LEU A 36 5.71 -12.43 -5.07
CA LEU A 36 7.04 -12.24 -4.51
C LEU A 36 6.91 -11.47 -3.20
N THR A 37 7.52 -11.99 -2.13
CA THR A 37 7.52 -11.34 -0.81
C THR A 37 8.85 -10.63 -0.57
N LEU A 38 8.80 -9.40 -0.05
CA LEU A 38 9.97 -8.65 0.36
C LEU A 38 9.89 -8.36 1.88
N PRO A 39 10.85 -8.84 2.69
CA PRO A 39 10.89 -8.53 4.11
C PRO A 39 11.02 -7.03 4.37
N ARG A 40 10.48 -6.55 5.50
CA ARG A 40 10.54 -5.14 5.88
C ARG A 40 11.98 -4.61 5.94
N ALA A 41 12.90 -5.39 6.50
CA ALA A 41 14.30 -4.97 6.63
C ALA A 41 14.93 -4.71 5.26
N ASP A 42 14.67 -5.59 4.29
CA ASP A 42 15.17 -5.42 2.92
C ASP A 42 14.50 -4.25 2.20
N PHE A 43 13.19 -4.05 2.39
CA PHE A 43 12.50 -2.89 1.84
C PHE A 43 13.11 -1.58 2.37
N VAL A 44 13.31 -1.46 3.68
CA VAL A 44 13.90 -0.27 4.31
C VAL A 44 15.30 -0.01 3.76
N ARG A 45 16.14 -1.06 3.69
CA ARG A 45 17.49 -0.95 3.12
C ARG A 45 17.47 -0.40 1.69
N VAL A 46 16.58 -0.90 0.83
CA VAL A 46 16.46 -0.38 -0.55
C VAL A 46 16.02 1.08 -0.60
N MET A 47 15.12 1.51 0.28
CA MET A 47 14.71 2.91 0.35
C MET A 47 15.84 3.83 0.82
N GLU A 48 16.68 3.36 1.74
CA GLU A 48 17.84 4.10 2.25
C GLU A 48 18.97 4.17 1.22
N GLU A 49 19.25 3.07 0.52
CA GLU A 49 20.33 2.97 -0.46
C GLU A 49 19.98 3.61 -1.82
N SER A 50 18.69 3.80 -2.14
CA SER A 50 18.23 4.38 -3.41
C SER A 50 17.20 5.51 -3.20
N PRO A 51 17.66 6.78 -3.12
CA PRO A 51 16.77 7.94 -3.00
C PRO A 51 15.76 8.06 -4.14
N ILE A 52 16.15 7.69 -5.37
CA ILE A 52 15.27 7.73 -6.54
C ILE A 52 14.12 6.72 -6.39
N THR A 53 14.42 5.52 -5.88
CA THR A 53 13.39 4.52 -5.61
C THR A 53 12.47 4.98 -4.49
N ALA A 54 13.01 5.56 -3.41
CA ALA A 54 12.21 6.09 -2.31
C ALA A 54 11.24 7.18 -2.78
N GLU A 55 11.68 8.09 -3.65
CA GLU A 55 10.83 9.13 -4.23
C GLU A 55 9.70 8.53 -5.09
N ALA A 56 10.04 7.57 -5.96
CA ALA A 56 9.08 6.91 -6.83
C ALA A 56 8.00 6.15 -6.03
N VAL A 57 8.40 5.37 -5.02
CA VAL A 57 7.46 4.66 -4.15
C VAL A 57 6.63 5.65 -3.32
N GLY A 58 7.23 6.75 -2.86
CA GLY A 58 6.53 7.83 -2.16
C GLY A 58 5.38 8.42 -2.99
N LYS A 59 5.61 8.70 -4.28
CA LYS A 59 4.56 9.18 -5.19
C LYS A 59 3.42 8.17 -5.36
N ILE A 60 3.75 6.87 -5.46
CA ILE A 60 2.76 5.79 -5.54
C ILE A 60 1.91 5.73 -4.27
N VAL A 61 2.53 5.81 -3.09
CA VAL A 61 1.81 5.81 -1.80
C VAL A 61 0.85 6.99 -1.69
N GLN A 62 1.27 8.20 -2.08
CA GLN A 62 0.38 9.37 -2.03
C GLN A 62 -0.86 9.17 -2.91
N LYS A 63 -0.68 8.72 -4.15
CA LYS A 63 -1.80 8.43 -5.05
C LYS A 63 -2.76 7.39 -4.47
N ARG A 64 -2.24 6.29 -3.92
CA ARG A 64 -3.07 5.24 -3.31
C ARG A 64 -3.86 5.75 -2.12
N LEU A 65 -3.29 6.62 -1.29
CA LEU A 65 -4.01 7.18 -0.15
C LEU A 65 -5.18 8.07 -0.56
N GLU A 66 -5.06 8.79 -1.67
CA GLU A 66 -6.16 9.56 -2.26
C GLU A 66 -7.28 8.62 -2.75
N GLU A 67 -6.93 7.52 -3.41
CA GLU A 67 -7.88 6.47 -3.83
C GLU A 67 -8.57 5.81 -2.62
N HIS A 68 -7.82 5.51 -1.56
CA HIS A 68 -8.38 4.95 -0.32
C HIS A 68 -9.31 5.93 0.39
N ARG A 69 -8.96 7.23 0.45
CA ARG A 69 -9.79 8.25 1.11
C ARG A 69 -11.13 8.45 0.39
N THR A 70 -11.14 8.41 -0.94
CA THR A 70 -12.37 8.55 -1.72
C THR A 70 -13.25 7.29 -1.65
N ALA A 71 -12.64 6.12 -1.47
CA ALA A 71 -13.33 4.84 -1.42
C ALA A 71 -13.76 4.38 0.00
N ASP A 72 -13.32 5.05 1.08
CA ASP A 72 -13.68 4.69 2.46
C ASP A 72 -14.86 5.52 3.02
N PRO A 73 -16.09 4.98 3.03
CA PRO A 73 -17.24 5.64 3.65
C PRO A 73 -17.13 5.74 5.18
N ARG A 74 -16.17 5.07 5.84
CA ARG A 74 -15.98 5.13 7.30
C ARG A 74 -15.16 6.35 7.76
N ALA A 75 -14.48 7.04 6.85
CA ALA A 75 -13.72 8.25 7.16
C ALA A 75 -14.59 9.37 7.76
N GLY A 76 -15.90 9.38 7.47
CA GLY A 76 -16.87 10.35 8.02
C GLY A 76 -17.37 10.06 9.44
N ARG A 77 -17.02 8.92 10.07
CA ARG A 77 -17.60 8.49 11.37
C ARG A 77 -16.70 8.77 12.59
N LYS A 78 -15.63 9.54 12.43
CA LYS A 78 -14.79 9.98 13.57
C LYS A 78 -14.92 11.48 13.85
N VAL A 79 -16.14 11.90 14.16
CA VAL A 79 -16.41 13.09 15.00
C VAL A 79 -17.68 12.76 15.80
N HIS A 80 -17.66 12.99 17.11
CA HIS A 80 -18.63 12.60 18.16
C HIS A 80 -18.27 11.31 18.92
N LYS A 81 -17.33 11.43 19.87
CA LYS A 81 -17.65 11.47 21.30
C LYS A 81 -16.47 11.99 22.10
#